data_AF-A0A925XM11-F1
#
_entry.id   AF-A0A925XM11-F1
#
_cell.length_a   1.000
_cell.length_b   1.000
_cell.length_c   1.000
_cell.angle_alpha   90.00
_cell.angle_beta   90.00
_cell.angle_gamma   90.00
#
_symmetry.space_group_name_H-M   'P 1'
#
loop_
_entity.id
_entity.type
_entity.pdbx_description
1 polymer ?
#
loop_
_entity_poly.entity_id
_entity_poly.type
_entity_poly.pdbx_seq_one_letter_code
_entity_poly.pdbx_strand_id
1 'polypeptide(L)'
;MVNPISADDELETPQTGSRWRLLSYAIFYPVFIGLIWVAAWNLWHFRERKFGELFASGCWLLLNGFACYGLWYHVPGSVRQCCINWLGQFGARQLAWIERSEGELPIVCFGYELWGRRFKYGSVQADRIRSVEWSLGQLSSIIREDKDDWHVYVWFRVEQQSHRAGEIERNGERLSLRLVGTQGPKQAIAEFGLRFVRFVERMGIVMVPSDDGCRYSVVGGNEGERPEFWKMNSFSLDWLEPRWGPHSSTSN
;
A
#
# COMPACT_ATOMS: atom_id res chain seq x y z
N MET A 1 0.13 26.58 13.62
CA MET A 1 1.33 26.15 14.36
C MET A 1 1.21 24.64 14.55
N VAL A 2 2.21 23.86 14.18
CA VAL A 2 2.18 22.40 14.36
C VAL A 2 2.67 22.12 15.78
N ASN A 3 1.81 21.58 16.65
CA ASN A 3 2.23 21.18 17.99
C ASN A 3 3.35 20.14 17.87
N PRO A 4 4.42 20.23 18.68
CA PRO A 4 5.45 19.21 18.70
C PRO A 4 4.81 17.88 19.09
N ILE A 5 4.91 16.89 18.20
CA ILE A 5 4.43 15.53 18.45
C ILE A 5 5.32 14.93 19.54
N SER A 6 4.71 14.39 20.61
CA SER A 6 5.45 13.72 21.67
C SER A 6 6.15 12.48 21.11
N ALA A 7 7.35 12.15 21.60
CA ALA A 7 8.01 10.88 21.26
C ALA A 7 7.14 9.65 21.58
N ASP A 8 6.18 9.80 22.50
CA ASP A 8 5.20 8.77 22.86
C ASP A 8 4.05 8.64 21.85
N ASP A 9 3.88 9.57 20.91
CA ASP A 9 2.85 9.50 19.86
C ASP A 9 3.41 8.91 18.56
N GLU A 10 4.60 8.30 18.61
CA GLU A 10 5.28 7.70 17.47
C GLU A 10 5.59 6.22 17.70
N LEU A 11 5.40 5.44 16.65
CA LEU A 11 5.78 4.04 16.59
C LEU A 11 6.60 3.81 15.33
N GLU A 12 7.89 3.51 15.51
CA GLU A 12 8.70 2.97 14.43
C GLU A 12 8.12 1.64 13.96
N THR A 13 7.86 1.56 12.67
CA THR A 13 7.52 0.30 12.03
C THR A 13 8.81 -0.31 11.46
N PRO A 14 9.02 -1.63 11.61
CA PRO A 14 10.21 -2.27 11.06
C PRO A 14 10.37 -1.94 9.57
N GLN A 15 11.61 -1.79 9.10
CA GLN A 15 11.90 -1.33 7.74
C GLN A 15 11.86 -2.45 6.68
N THR A 16 11.17 -2.17 5.57
CA THR A 16 10.90 -3.06 4.42
C THR A 16 12.01 -3.11 3.35
N GLY A 17 13.21 -2.64 3.68
CA GLY A 17 14.33 -2.70 2.75
C GLY A 17 14.94 -4.10 2.65
N SER A 18 14.31 -5.02 1.90
CA SER A 18 15.09 -6.10 1.30
C SER A 18 16.20 -5.41 0.50
N ARG A 19 17.46 -5.64 0.88
CA ARG A 19 18.63 -5.04 0.20
C ARG A 19 18.57 -5.24 -1.31
N TRP A 20 17.94 -6.32 -1.77
CA TRP A 20 17.68 -6.63 -3.17
C TRP A 20 16.70 -5.70 -3.86
N ARG A 21 15.69 -5.17 -3.16
CA ARG A 21 14.78 -4.16 -3.72
C ARG A 21 15.49 -2.82 -3.89
N LEU A 22 16.29 -2.40 -2.91
CA LEU A 22 17.09 -1.19 -3.04
C LEU A 22 18.12 -1.31 -4.17
N LEU A 23 18.77 -2.46 -4.28
CA LEU A 23 19.71 -2.76 -5.36
C LEU A 23 19.01 -2.76 -6.73
N SER A 24 17.84 -3.40 -6.84
CA SER A 24 17.10 -3.44 -8.09
C SER A 24 16.67 -2.03 -8.51
N TYR A 25 16.16 -1.21 -7.61
CA TYR A 25 15.85 0.19 -7.92
C TYR A 25 17.11 0.98 -8.29
N ALA A 26 18.22 0.82 -7.57
CA ALA A 26 19.46 1.51 -7.88
C ALA A 26 20.03 1.17 -9.27
N ILE A 27 19.76 -0.02 -9.81
CA ILE A 27 20.25 -0.46 -11.11
C ILE A 27 19.24 -0.19 -12.23
N PHE A 28 17.99 -0.63 -12.06
CA PHE A 28 16.98 -0.55 -13.12
C PHE A 28 16.57 0.89 -13.41
N TYR A 29 16.52 1.76 -12.41
CA TYR A 29 16.03 3.14 -12.60
C TYR A 29 16.99 3.99 -13.43
N PRO A 30 18.32 4.02 -13.16
CA PRO A 30 19.26 4.74 -14.02
C PRO A 30 19.33 4.18 -15.44
N VAL A 31 19.28 2.85 -15.60
CA VAL A 31 19.22 2.22 -16.92
C VAL A 31 17.97 2.68 -17.67
N PHE A 32 16.82 2.65 -17.01
CA PHE A 32 15.55 3.08 -17.58
C PHE A 32 15.56 4.55 -18.00
N ILE A 33 16.01 5.45 -17.12
CA ILE A 33 16.16 6.88 -17.42
C ILE A 33 17.14 7.09 -18.57
N GLY A 34 18.27 6.38 -18.57
CA GLY A 34 19.25 6.42 -19.64
C GLY A 34 18.66 6.02 -21.00
N LEU A 35 17.83 4.97 -21.04
CA LEU A 35 17.16 4.54 -22.26
C LEU A 35 16.13 5.56 -22.77
N ILE A 36 15.36 6.19 -21.87
CA ILE A 36 14.46 7.30 -22.24
C ILE A 36 15.26 8.47 -22.81
N TRP A 37 16.37 8.82 -22.17
CA TRP A 37 17.24 9.91 -22.63
C TRP A 37 17.83 9.62 -24.01
N VAL A 38 18.34 8.41 -24.24
CA VAL A 38 18.85 7.96 -25.55
C VAL A 38 17.76 8.03 -26.62
N ALA A 39 16.54 7.58 -26.31
CA ALA A 39 15.42 7.63 -27.24
C ALA A 39 15.04 9.08 -27.59
N ALA A 40 14.98 9.97 -26.59
CA ALA A 40 14.71 11.39 -26.79
C ALA A 40 15.82 12.06 -27.61
N TRP A 41 17.08 11.74 -27.33
CA TRP A 41 18.25 12.24 -28.06
C TRP A 41 18.24 11.83 -29.53
N ASN A 42 17.90 10.57 -29.81
CA ASN A 42 17.78 10.06 -31.18
C ASN A 42 16.69 10.81 -31.95
N LEU A 43 15.54 11.04 -31.33
CA LEU A 43 14.44 11.82 -31.94
C LEU A 43 14.82 13.30 -32.15
N TRP A 44 15.60 13.89 -31.25
CA TRP A 44 16.10 15.25 -31.43
C TRP A 44 17.03 15.36 -32.64
N HIS A 45 17.89 14.37 -32.86
CA HIS A 45 18.83 14.30 -33.98
C HIS A 45 18.26 13.54 -35.20
N PHE A 46 16.94 13.64 -35.44
CA PHE A 46 16.26 12.84 -36.47
C PHE A 46 16.82 13.00 -37.89
N ARG A 47 17.47 14.13 -38.19
CA ARG A 47 18.08 14.37 -39.51
C ARG A 47 19.34 13.55 -39.78
N GLU A 48 20.04 13.13 -38.72
CA GLU A 48 21.34 12.45 -38.81
C GLU A 48 21.21 10.93 -38.60
N ARG A 49 20.03 10.46 -38.16
CA ARG A 49 19.80 9.09 -37.72
C ARG A 49 19.06 8.28 -38.77
N LYS A 50 19.34 6.98 -38.80
CA LYS A 50 18.63 6.05 -39.69
C LYS A 50 17.17 5.92 -39.25
N PHE A 51 16.26 5.77 -40.20
CA PHE A 51 14.83 5.62 -39.92
C PHE A 51 14.52 4.51 -38.89
N GLY A 52 15.24 3.38 -38.96
CA GLY A 52 15.06 2.28 -38.00
C GLY A 52 15.36 2.66 -36.55
N GLU A 53 16.36 3.52 -36.30
CA GLU A 53 16.71 3.99 -34.95
C GLU A 53 15.62 4.93 -34.40
N LEU A 54 15.05 5.77 -35.26
CA LEU A 54 13.95 6.67 -34.91
C LEU A 54 12.67 5.89 -34.62
N PHE A 55 12.36 4.90 -35.45
CA PHE A 55 11.21 4.03 -35.25
C PHE A 55 11.32 3.26 -33.94
N ALA A 56 12.47 2.63 -33.67
CA ALA A 56 12.71 1.93 -32.41
C ALA A 56 12.59 2.85 -31.19
N SER A 57 13.16 4.07 -31.27
CA SER A 57 13.08 5.08 -30.21
C SER A 57 11.63 5.55 -29.97
N GLY A 58 10.86 5.76 -31.05
CA GLY A 58 9.44 6.10 -30.99
C GLY A 58 8.59 5.00 -30.37
N CYS A 59 8.77 3.74 -30.81
CA CYS A 59 8.09 2.58 -30.21
C CYS A 59 8.41 2.43 -28.73
N TRP A 60 9.67 2.62 -28.33
CA TRP A 60 10.08 2.57 -26.93
C TRP A 60 9.40 3.66 -26.10
N LEU A 61 9.38 4.90 -26.59
CA LEU A 61 8.72 6.00 -25.88
C LEU A 61 7.20 5.83 -25.83
N LEU A 62 6.58 5.29 -26.88
CA LEU A 62 5.15 4.96 -26.86
C LEU A 62 4.83 3.87 -25.85
N LEU A 63 5.64 2.80 -25.80
CA LEU A 63 5.47 1.73 -24.82
C LEU A 63 5.57 2.27 -23.38
N ASN A 64 6.57 3.11 -23.11
CA ASN A 64 6.76 3.73 -21.80
C ASN A 64 5.67 4.75 -21.48
N GLY A 65 5.26 5.55 -22.46
CA GLY A 65 4.13 6.47 -22.33
C GLY A 65 2.85 5.71 -21.97
N PHE A 66 2.58 4.58 -22.62
CA PHE A 66 1.44 3.72 -22.31
C PHE A 66 1.55 3.07 -20.94
N ALA A 67 2.73 2.58 -20.55
CA ALA A 67 2.96 2.03 -19.22
C ALA A 67 2.77 3.10 -18.12
N CYS A 68 3.33 4.30 -18.30
CA CYS A 68 3.13 5.43 -17.40
C CYS A 68 1.68 5.88 -17.36
N TYR A 69 0.98 5.91 -18.50
CA TYR A 69 -0.45 6.24 -18.58
C TYR A 69 -1.30 5.18 -17.87
N GLY A 70 -1.02 3.90 -18.07
CA GLY A 70 -1.69 2.80 -17.38
C GLY A 70 -1.47 2.89 -15.88
N LEU A 71 -0.23 3.13 -15.43
CA LEU A 71 0.06 3.36 -14.01
C LEU A 71 -0.65 4.61 -13.47
N TRP A 72 -0.75 5.68 -14.27
CA TRP A 72 -1.46 6.89 -13.89
C TRP A 72 -2.96 6.66 -13.70
N TYR A 73 -3.59 5.93 -14.62
CA TYR A 73 -5.05 5.76 -14.66
C TYR A 73 -5.53 4.64 -13.72
N HIS A 74 -4.75 3.57 -13.58
CA HIS A 74 -5.16 2.38 -12.84
C HIS A 74 -4.60 2.29 -11.42
N VAL A 75 -3.61 3.12 -11.03
CA VAL A 75 -3.18 3.18 -9.64
C VAL A 75 -4.03 4.21 -8.91
N PRO A 76 -4.93 3.79 -7.98
CA PRO A 76 -5.75 4.71 -7.21
C PRO A 76 -4.85 5.58 -6.31
N GLY A 77 -4.57 6.80 -6.75
CA GLY A 77 -3.74 7.78 -6.06
C GLY A 77 -3.23 8.84 -7.04
N SER A 78 -3.03 10.08 -6.58
CA SER A 78 -2.40 11.09 -7.42
C SER A 78 -0.92 10.75 -7.69
N VAL A 79 -0.31 11.34 -8.73
CA VAL A 79 1.16 11.26 -8.98
C VAL A 79 1.96 11.50 -7.70
N ARG A 80 1.50 12.46 -6.91
CA ARG A 80 2.06 12.79 -5.61
C ARG A 80 2.12 11.55 -4.71
N GLN A 81 1.05 10.76 -4.64
CA GLN A 81 1.02 9.52 -3.86
C GLN A 81 2.00 8.47 -4.42
N CYS A 82 2.09 8.34 -5.74
CA CYS A 82 3.07 7.44 -6.37
C CYS A 82 4.51 7.85 -6.02
N CYS A 83 4.85 9.13 -6.15
CA CYS A 83 6.15 9.67 -5.75
C CYS A 83 6.40 9.51 -4.25
N ILE A 84 5.39 9.74 -3.40
CA ILE A 84 5.52 9.55 -1.95
C ILE A 84 5.78 8.06 -1.62
N ASN A 85 5.04 7.13 -2.21
CA ASN A 85 5.23 5.69 -2.00
C ASN A 85 6.62 5.24 -2.49
N TRP A 86 7.07 5.79 -3.62
CA TRP A 86 8.39 5.51 -4.18
C TRP A 86 9.51 6.05 -3.29
N LEU A 87 9.43 7.32 -2.89
CA LEU A 87 10.37 7.93 -1.95
C LEU A 87 10.39 7.22 -0.60
N GLY A 88 9.25 6.62 -0.19
CA GLY A 88 9.16 5.82 1.02
C GLY A 88 10.11 4.62 1.04
N GLN A 89 10.45 4.06 -0.12
CA GLN A 89 11.46 3.00 -0.20
C GLN A 89 12.85 3.46 0.24
N PHE A 90 13.14 4.77 0.11
CA PHE A 90 14.39 5.39 0.55
C PHE A 90 14.28 6.04 1.94
N GLY A 91 13.09 5.99 2.56
CA GLY A 91 12.86 6.55 3.88
C GLY A 91 13.79 5.93 4.92
N ALA A 92 14.44 6.76 5.72
CA ALA A 92 15.38 6.33 6.75
C ALA A 92 14.66 5.59 7.89
N ARG A 93 13.38 5.89 8.12
CA ARG A 93 12.51 5.23 9.11
C ARG A 93 11.09 5.17 8.57
N GLN A 94 10.42 4.03 8.70
CA GLN A 94 8.97 3.91 8.47
C GLN A 94 8.28 4.13 9.81
N LEU A 95 7.23 4.95 9.85
CA LEU A 95 6.62 5.45 11.08
C LEU A 95 5.10 5.40 11.02
N ALA A 96 4.49 5.06 12.14
CA ALA A 96 3.12 5.43 12.47
C ALA A 96 3.13 6.53 13.53
N TRP A 97 2.31 7.56 13.39
CA TRP A 97 2.18 8.62 14.39
C TRP A 97 0.73 9.08 14.56
N ILE A 98 0.45 9.71 15.69
CA ILE A 98 -0.89 10.25 15.99
C ILE A 98 -0.90 11.74 15.67
N GLU A 99 -1.81 12.17 14.80
CA GLU A 99 -2.17 13.58 14.62
C GLU A 99 -3.41 13.89 15.47
N ARG A 100 -3.30 14.89 16.35
CA ARG A 100 -4.42 15.44 17.12
C ARG A 100 -4.66 16.88 16.70
N SER A 101 -5.90 17.19 16.33
CA SER A 101 -6.36 18.56 16.09
C SER A 101 -7.41 18.91 17.16
N GLU A 102 -7.45 20.17 17.61
CA GLU A 102 -8.40 20.58 18.64
C GLU A 102 -9.84 20.37 18.15
N GLY A 103 -10.63 19.63 18.93
CA GLY A 103 -12.02 19.32 18.61
C GLY A 103 -12.24 18.20 17.59
N GLU A 104 -11.19 17.58 17.06
CA GLU A 104 -11.29 16.46 16.12
C GLU A 104 -10.85 15.13 16.74
N LEU A 105 -11.36 14.03 16.19
CA LEU A 105 -10.93 12.69 16.57
C LEU A 105 -9.46 12.46 16.17
N PRO A 106 -8.66 11.76 17.01
CA PRO A 106 -7.30 11.42 16.67
C PRO A 106 -7.19 10.67 15.35
N ILE A 107 -6.12 10.93 14.60
CA ILE A 107 -5.86 10.29 13.31
C ILE A 107 -4.55 9.53 13.41
N VAL A 108 -4.57 8.24 13.08
CA VAL A 108 -3.36 7.46 12.86
C VAL A 108 -2.85 7.77 11.47
N CYS A 109 -1.63 8.29 11.39
CA CYS A 109 -0.93 8.55 10.15
C CYS A 109 0.14 7.48 9.92
N PHE A 110 0.28 7.09 8.66
CA PHE A 110 1.29 6.14 8.19
C PHE A 110 2.18 6.85 7.18
N GLY A 111 3.48 6.69 7.35
CA GLY A 111 4.45 7.44 6.58
C GLY A 111 5.88 7.00 6.84
N TYR A 112 6.80 7.84 6.42
CA TYR A 112 8.22 7.66 6.65
C TYR A 112 8.90 8.99 6.94
N GLU A 113 10.08 8.91 7.53
CA GLU A 113 10.97 10.03 7.74
C GLU A 113 12.12 9.97 6.74
N LEU A 114 12.34 11.08 6.03
CA LEU A 114 13.44 11.28 5.10
C LEU A 114 14.03 12.67 5.33
N TRP A 115 15.34 12.73 5.60
CA TRP A 115 16.07 13.98 5.88
C TRP A 115 15.44 14.83 6.99
N GLY A 116 14.99 14.20 8.08
CA GLY A 116 14.34 14.89 9.21
C GLY A 116 12.93 15.41 8.93
N ARG A 117 12.35 15.08 7.76
CA ARG A 117 10.99 15.47 7.38
C ARG A 117 10.10 14.24 7.27
N ARG A 118 8.85 14.39 7.71
CA ARG A 118 7.83 13.33 7.67
C ARG A 118 7.01 13.43 6.41
N PHE A 119 6.79 12.28 5.78
CA PHE A 119 5.99 12.14 4.58
C PHE A 119 4.87 11.15 4.86
N LYS A 120 3.63 11.65 4.80
CA LYS A 120 2.42 10.88 5.01
C LYS A 120 1.96 10.25 3.70
N TYR A 121 1.80 8.93 3.68
CA TYR A 121 1.21 8.21 2.55
C TYR A 121 -0.19 7.66 2.88
N GLY A 122 -0.58 7.62 4.15
CA GLY A 122 -1.92 7.20 4.53
C GLY A 122 -2.33 7.72 5.90
N SER A 123 -3.63 7.76 6.13
CA SER A 123 -4.20 7.95 7.46
C SER A 123 -5.46 7.12 7.66
N VAL A 124 -5.83 6.90 8.92
CA VAL A 124 -7.07 6.28 9.37
C VAL A 124 -7.54 7.05 10.62
N GLN A 125 -8.79 7.48 10.65
CA GLN A 125 -9.38 8.07 11.87
C GLN A 125 -9.54 6.98 12.94
N ALA A 126 -9.26 7.33 14.20
CA ALA A 126 -9.24 6.40 15.32
C ALA A 126 -10.55 5.59 15.45
N ASP A 127 -11.70 6.28 15.41
CA ASP A 127 -13.04 5.69 15.52
C ASP A 127 -13.41 4.69 14.41
N ARG A 128 -12.71 4.76 13.27
CA ARG A 128 -12.90 3.84 12.14
C ARG A 128 -12.12 2.56 12.29
N ILE A 129 -11.12 2.49 13.16
CA ILE A 129 -10.37 1.26 13.40
C ILE A 129 -11.32 0.21 14.00
N ARG A 130 -11.30 -1.01 13.48
CA ARG A 130 -12.16 -2.11 13.92
C ARG A 130 -11.36 -3.24 14.51
N SER A 131 -10.24 -3.59 13.89
CA SER A 131 -9.33 -4.56 14.45
C SER A 131 -7.90 -4.35 13.97
N VAL A 132 -6.98 -4.86 14.78
CA VAL A 132 -5.57 -5.08 14.44
C VAL A 132 -5.37 -6.58 14.50
N GLU A 133 -4.83 -7.17 13.44
CA GLU A 133 -4.52 -8.59 13.42
C GLU A 133 -3.17 -8.85 12.78
N TRP A 134 -2.61 -10.01 13.03
CA TRP A 134 -1.45 -10.50 12.29
C TRP A 134 -1.70 -11.90 11.75
N SER A 135 -1.39 -12.07 10.48
CA SER A 135 -1.63 -13.32 9.76
C SER A 135 -0.54 -13.57 8.72
N LEU A 136 -0.55 -14.78 8.17
CA LEU A 136 0.36 -15.20 7.10
C LEU A 136 0.19 -14.34 5.86
N GLY A 137 1.30 -14.08 5.20
CA GLY A 137 1.32 -13.44 3.89
C GLY A 137 0.93 -14.39 2.77
N GLN A 138 0.93 -13.85 1.55
CA GLN A 138 0.49 -14.58 0.36
C GLN A 138 1.37 -15.80 0.07
N LEU A 139 2.66 -15.76 0.39
CA LEU A 139 3.60 -16.84 0.03
C LEU A 139 3.39 -18.06 0.91
N SER A 140 3.36 -17.88 2.23
CA SER A 140 3.04 -18.96 3.16
C SER A 140 1.65 -19.49 2.93
N SER A 141 0.74 -18.60 2.50
CA SER A 141 -0.58 -19.03 2.08
C SER A 141 -0.50 -20.02 0.92
N ILE A 142 0.02 -19.60 -0.24
CA ILE A 142 0.07 -20.44 -1.44
C ILE A 142 0.79 -21.78 -1.20
N ILE A 143 1.91 -21.75 -0.47
CA ILE A 143 2.75 -22.93 -0.22
C ILE A 143 2.20 -23.80 0.92
N ARG A 144 1.25 -23.29 1.73
CA ARG A 144 0.71 -23.94 2.94
C ARG A 144 1.78 -24.31 3.96
N GLU A 145 2.84 -23.52 4.01
CA GLU A 145 3.99 -23.68 4.91
C GLU A 145 4.41 -22.30 5.40
N ASP A 146 4.79 -22.16 6.67
CA ASP A 146 5.27 -20.89 7.20
C ASP A 146 6.64 -20.51 6.58
N LYS A 147 6.67 -19.39 5.86
CA LYS A 147 7.85 -18.82 5.20
C LYS A 147 8.28 -17.49 5.82
N ASP A 148 7.94 -17.26 7.09
CA ASP A 148 8.28 -16.02 7.80
C ASP A 148 7.79 -14.76 7.06
N ASP A 149 6.60 -14.85 6.45
CA ASP A 149 5.96 -13.77 5.71
C ASP A 149 4.74 -13.20 6.46
N TRP A 150 4.74 -13.28 7.79
CA TRP A 150 3.66 -12.74 8.61
C TRP A 150 3.60 -11.23 8.51
N HIS A 151 2.40 -10.65 8.57
CA HIS A 151 2.19 -9.20 8.52
C HIS A 151 1.26 -8.73 9.63
N VAL A 152 1.36 -7.45 10.01
CA VAL A 152 0.32 -6.76 10.78
C VAL A 152 -0.63 -6.05 9.83
N TYR A 153 -1.92 -6.20 10.11
CA TYR A 153 -3.04 -5.71 9.36
C TYR A 153 -3.94 -4.86 10.26
N VAL A 154 -4.40 -3.73 9.74
CA VAL A 154 -5.38 -2.87 10.38
C VAL A 154 -6.63 -2.86 9.52
N TRP A 155 -7.73 -3.32 10.09
CA TRP A 155 -9.05 -3.24 9.48
C TRP A 155 -9.74 -1.97 9.95
N PHE A 156 -10.29 -1.21 9.01
CA PHE A 156 -10.98 0.03 9.31
C PHE A 156 -12.20 0.24 8.42
N ARG A 157 -13.20 0.92 8.95
CA ARG A 157 -14.44 1.26 8.23
C ARG A 157 -14.17 2.33 7.16
N VAL A 158 -14.77 2.15 5.99
CA VAL A 158 -14.74 3.11 4.88
C VAL A 158 -16.11 3.75 4.70
N GLU A 159 -16.17 5.08 4.60
CA GLU A 159 -17.39 5.82 4.29
C GLU A 159 -17.51 6.01 2.76
N GLN A 160 -18.30 5.16 2.12
CA GLN A 160 -18.87 5.26 0.75
C GLN A 160 -17.97 5.47 -0.50
N GLN A 161 -18.33 4.70 -1.54
CA GLN A 161 -18.07 4.84 -3.00
C GLN A 161 -16.65 4.89 -3.57
N SER A 162 -15.58 4.61 -2.83
CA SER A 162 -14.34 4.20 -3.51
C SER A 162 -14.40 2.69 -3.74
N HIS A 163 -14.64 2.20 -4.96
CA HIS A 163 -14.36 0.80 -5.28
C HIS A 163 -12.83 0.63 -5.32
N ARG A 164 -12.20 0.52 -4.15
CA ARG A 164 -10.78 0.20 -4.05
C ARG A 164 -10.64 -1.31 -3.92
N ALA A 165 -9.65 -1.87 -4.61
CA ALA A 165 -9.27 -3.26 -4.43
C ALA A 165 -8.95 -3.51 -2.93
N GLY A 166 -9.49 -4.59 -2.37
CA GLY A 166 -9.28 -4.97 -0.96
C GLY A 166 -10.33 -4.46 0.04
N GLU A 167 -11.47 -3.95 -0.42
CA GLU A 167 -12.65 -3.74 0.45
C GLU A 167 -13.46 -5.02 0.61
N ILE A 168 -13.94 -5.26 1.83
CA ILE A 168 -14.92 -6.31 2.14
C ILE A 168 -16.14 -5.74 2.81
N GLU A 169 -17.28 -6.39 2.60
CA GLU A 169 -18.47 -6.16 3.39
C GLU A 169 -18.55 -7.22 4.49
N ARG A 170 -18.63 -6.79 5.75
CA ARG A 170 -18.72 -7.66 6.92
C ARG A 170 -19.70 -7.08 7.93
N ASN A 171 -20.71 -7.85 8.32
CA ASN A 171 -21.73 -7.43 9.30
C ASN A 171 -22.40 -6.10 8.93
N GLY A 172 -22.61 -5.85 7.63
CA GLY A 172 -23.18 -4.60 7.11
C GLY A 172 -22.22 -3.40 7.10
N GLU A 173 -20.95 -3.60 7.46
CA GLU A 173 -19.90 -2.59 7.37
C GLU A 173 -18.97 -2.85 6.19
N ARG A 174 -18.62 -1.79 5.44
CA ARG A 174 -17.53 -1.85 4.46
C ARG A 174 -16.22 -1.59 5.15
N LEU A 175 -15.36 -2.59 5.17
CA LEU A 175 -14.04 -2.56 5.77
C LEU A 175 -12.98 -2.56 4.68
N SER A 176 -11.90 -1.81 4.92
CA SER A 176 -10.68 -1.88 4.13
C SER A 176 -9.54 -2.33 5.03
N LEU A 177 -8.54 -2.93 4.38
CA LEU A 177 -7.36 -3.48 5.01
C LEU A 177 -6.15 -2.58 4.72
N ARG A 178 -5.37 -2.27 5.76
CA ARG A 178 -4.05 -1.66 5.60
C ARG A 178 -2.99 -2.53 6.24
N LEU A 179 -1.97 -2.89 5.45
CA LEU A 179 -0.75 -3.47 5.98
C LEU A 179 0.06 -2.41 6.72
N VAL A 180 0.59 -2.78 7.88
CA VAL A 180 1.41 -1.91 8.72
C VAL A 180 2.76 -2.58 8.97
N GLY A 181 3.83 -1.83 8.69
CA GLY A 181 5.20 -2.31 8.87
C GLY A 181 5.61 -3.38 7.86
N THR A 182 6.58 -4.20 8.23
CA THR A 182 7.16 -5.25 7.39
C THR A 182 6.50 -6.59 7.54
N GLN A 183 6.79 -7.47 6.58
CA GLN A 183 6.69 -8.90 6.80
C GLN A 183 7.84 -9.44 7.65
N GLY A 184 7.65 -10.57 8.31
CA GLY A 184 8.72 -11.26 9.00
C GLY A 184 8.26 -12.51 9.74
N PRO A 185 9.15 -13.09 10.57
CA PRO A 185 8.81 -14.24 11.40
C PRO A 185 7.66 -13.94 12.34
N LYS A 186 6.82 -14.95 12.59
CA LYS A 186 5.59 -14.84 13.40
C LYS A 186 5.81 -14.10 14.72
N GLN A 187 6.87 -14.44 15.45
CA GLN A 187 7.13 -13.90 16.78
C GLN A 187 7.45 -12.39 16.75
N ALA A 188 8.30 -11.96 15.80
CA ALA A 188 8.66 -10.55 15.64
C ALA A 188 7.43 -9.71 15.21
N ILE A 189 6.59 -10.29 14.35
CA ILE A 189 5.36 -9.65 13.87
C ILE A 189 4.29 -9.59 14.95
N ALA A 190 4.15 -10.62 15.77
CA ALA A 190 3.26 -10.59 16.93
C ALA A 190 3.71 -9.54 17.97
N GLU A 191 5.01 -9.44 18.26
CA GLU A 191 5.54 -8.40 19.15
C GLU A 191 5.26 -6.99 18.60
N PHE A 192 5.51 -6.79 17.30
CA PHE A 192 5.18 -5.53 16.63
C PHE A 192 3.67 -5.24 16.66
N GLY A 193 2.83 -6.26 16.41
CA GLY A 193 1.37 -6.15 16.47
C GLY A 193 0.88 -5.72 17.85
N LEU A 194 1.42 -6.30 18.92
CA LEU A 194 1.11 -5.91 20.30
C LEU A 194 1.54 -4.47 20.60
N ARG A 195 2.72 -4.04 20.12
CA ARG A 195 3.15 -2.64 20.23
C ARG A 195 2.22 -1.69 19.47
N PHE A 196 1.74 -2.11 18.30
CA PHE A 196 0.78 -1.35 17.51
C PHE A 196 -0.59 -1.26 18.20
N VAL A 197 -1.08 -2.34 18.80
CA VAL A 197 -2.31 -2.33 19.61
C VAL A 197 -2.19 -1.31 20.75
N ARG A 198 -1.10 -1.35 21.54
CA ARG A 198 -0.86 -0.38 22.61
C ARG A 198 -0.78 1.06 22.10
N PHE A 199 -0.21 1.25 20.91
CA PHE A 199 -0.18 2.55 20.25
C PHE A 199 -1.59 3.04 19.88
N VAL A 200 -2.46 2.16 19.40
CA VAL A 200 -3.87 2.48 19.13
C VAL A 200 -4.64 2.78 20.42
N GLU A 201 -4.40 2.03 21.49
CA GLU A 201 -5.05 2.23 22.79
C GLU A 201 -4.74 3.60 23.41
N ARG A 202 -3.58 4.20 23.11
CA ARG A 202 -3.24 5.59 23.52
C ARG A 202 -4.20 6.64 22.97
N MET A 203 -4.99 6.30 21.93
CA MET A 203 -6.04 7.17 21.41
C MET A 203 -7.37 7.04 22.17
N GLY A 204 -7.42 6.23 23.23
CA GLY A 204 -8.63 5.97 24.02
C GLY A 204 -9.50 4.85 23.46
N ILE A 205 -8.99 4.06 22.51
CA ILE A 205 -9.69 2.90 21.95
C ILE A 205 -9.39 1.69 22.83
N VAL A 206 -10.42 0.98 23.28
CA VAL A 206 -10.24 -0.28 24.02
C VAL A 206 -10.27 -1.44 23.04
N MET A 207 -9.19 -2.22 23.02
CA MET A 207 -9.01 -3.36 22.12
C MET A 207 -9.07 -4.66 22.93
N VAL A 208 -9.85 -5.64 22.49
CA VAL A 208 -10.03 -6.93 23.14
C VAL A 208 -9.35 -8.01 22.30
N PRO A 209 -8.49 -8.87 22.91
CA PRO A 209 -7.90 -9.99 22.21
C PRO A 209 -8.95 -11.04 21.84
N SER A 210 -8.82 -11.63 20.66
CA SER A 210 -9.54 -12.85 20.30
C SER A 210 -8.90 -14.10 20.89
N ASP A 211 -9.65 -15.20 20.90
CA ASP A 211 -9.23 -16.51 21.43
C ASP A 211 -7.93 -17.05 20.83
N ASP A 212 -7.64 -16.70 19.58
CA ASP A 212 -6.44 -17.13 18.87
C ASP A 212 -5.18 -16.32 19.22
N GLY A 213 -5.31 -15.26 20.00
CA GLY A 213 -4.25 -14.33 20.38
C GLY A 213 -3.61 -13.59 19.20
N CYS A 214 -4.17 -13.67 17.99
CA CYS A 214 -3.59 -13.07 16.78
C CYS A 214 -4.39 -11.88 16.24
N ARG A 215 -5.50 -11.53 16.91
CA ARG A 215 -6.33 -10.38 16.57
C ARG A 215 -6.78 -9.67 17.85
N TYR A 216 -6.91 -8.36 17.71
CA TYR A 216 -7.45 -7.45 18.71
C TYR A 216 -8.55 -6.62 18.04
N SER A 217 -9.75 -6.62 18.60
CA SER A 217 -10.92 -5.92 18.03
C SER A 217 -11.44 -4.86 18.99
N VAL A 218 -12.04 -3.79 18.47
CA VAL A 218 -12.63 -2.73 19.30
C VAL A 218 -13.86 -3.27 20.05
N VAL A 219 -13.95 -2.98 21.36
CA VAL A 219 -15.12 -3.31 22.20
C VAL A 219 -16.39 -2.75 21.56
N GLY A 220 -17.37 -3.62 21.28
CA GLY A 220 -18.65 -3.23 20.67
C GLY A 220 -18.70 -3.36 19.13
N GLY A 221 -17.62 -3.80 18.48
CA GLY A 221 -17.67 -4.33 17.12
C GLY A 221 -18.16 -5.77 17.13
N ASN A 222 -19.24 -6.09 16.42
CA ASN A 222 -19.81 -7.44 16.36
C ASN A 222 -18.73 -8.50 16.05
N GLU A 223 -18.43 -9.35 17.02
CA GLU A 223 -17.59 -10.54 16.91
C GLU A 223 -18.33 -11.64 16.13
N GLY A 224 -18.38 -11.48 14.80
CA GLY A 224 -18.91 -12.50 13.91
C GLY A 224 -17.93 -12.76 12.78
N GLU A 225 -17.30 -13.93 12.78
CA GLU A 225 -16.55 -14.58 11.70
C GLU A 225 -15.11 -14.09 11.39
N ARG A 226 -14.14 -15.01 11.44
CA ARG A 226 -12.82 -14.86 10.79
C ARG A 226 -13.04 -14.84 9.27
N PRO A 227 -12.48 -13.88 8.50
CA PRO A 227 -12.42 -14.03 7.06
C PRO A 227 -11.54 -15.24 6.73
N GLU A 228 -12.05 -16.16 5.91
CA GLU A 228 -11.19 -17.09 5.20
C GLU A 228 -10.39 -16.29 4.16
N PHE A 229 -9.23 -15.78 4.57
CA PHE A 229 -8.25 -15.08 3.72
C PHE A 229 -8.00 -15.84 2.39
N TRP A 230 -8.15 -17.16 2.42
CA TRP A 230 -8.03 -18.08 1.30
C TRP A 230 -9.11 -17.94 0.21
N LYS A 231 -10.31 -17.47 0.56
CA LYS A 231 -11.37 -17.19 -0.43
C LYS A 231 -11.15 -15.87 -1.17
N MET A 232 -10.26 -14.99 -0.67
CA MET A 232 -9.83 -13.78 -1.39
C MET A 232 -8.80 -14.03 -2.48
N ASN A 233 -8.27 -15.26 -2.61
CA ASN A 233 -7.36 -15.61 -3.70
C ASN A 233 -8.06 -15.78 -5.05
N SER A 234 -9.37 -15.55 -5.15
CA SER A 234 -9.92 -14.98 -6.39
C SER A 234 -9.72 -13.46 -6.38
N PHE A 235 -8.46 -13.01 -6.31
CA PHE A 235 -8.03 -11.90 -7.16
C PHE A 235 -8.21 -12.45 -8.58
N SER A 236 -9.45 -12.49 -9.05
CA SER A 236 -9.68 -12.78 -10.44
C SER A 236 -8.93 -11.71 -11.19
N LEU A 237 -8.06 -12.13 -12.09
CA LEU A 237 -7.46 -11.25 -13.09
C LEU A 237 -8.53 -10.74 -14.08
N ASP A 238 -9.80 -10.61 -13.67
CA ASP A 238 -10.91 -10.01 -14.42
C ASP A 238 -10.62 -8.55 -14.79
N TRP A 239 -9.71 -7.87 -14.07
CA TRP A 239 -9.22 -6.53 -14.45
C TRP A 239 -8.16 -6.56 -15.56
N LEU A 240 -7.67 -7.73 -15.97
CA LEU A 240 -6.85 -7.91 -17.18
C LEU A 240 -7.65 -8.44 -18.37
N GLU A 241 -8.93 -8.77 -18.22
CA GLU A 241 -9.78 -9.00 -19.37
C GLU A 241 -10.29 -7.66 -19.92
N PRO A 242 -9.87 -7.23 -21.11
CA PRO A 242 -10.54 -6.13 -21.77
C PRO A 242 -11.98 -6.56 -22.04
N ARG A 243 -12.95 -5.86 -21.43
CA ARG A 243 -14.37 -5.96 -21.78
C ARG A 243 -14.56 -5.46 -23.21
N TRP A 244 -14.23 -6.29 -24.19
CA TRP A 244 -14.76 -6.16 -25.54
C TRP A 244 -16.19 -6.68 -25.51
N GLY A 245 -17.12 -5.81 -25.11
CA GLY A 245 -18.53 -6.06 -25.39
C GLY A 245 -18.74 -6.02 -26.91
N PRO A 246 -19.50 -6.95 -27.51
CA PRO A 246 -19.83 -6.84 -28.92
C PRO A 246 -20.73 -5.61 -29.11
N HIS A 247 -20.25 -4.67 -29.94
CA HIS A 247 -21.14 -3.70 -30.57
C HIS A 247 -22.12 -4.50 -31.43
N SER A 248 -23.34 -4.67 -30.93
CA SER A 248 -24.48 -5.05 -31.76
C SER A 248 -24.70 -3.92 -32.76
N SER A 249 -24.19 -4.10 -33.96
CA SER A 249 -24.60 -3.36 -35.15
C SER A 249 -26.07 -3.69 -35.42
N THR A 250 -26.97 -2.77 -35.09
CA THR A 250 -28.29 -2.72 -35.71
C THR A 250 -28.11 -2.23 -37.14
N SER A 251 -28.28 -3.13 -38.11
CA SER A 251 -28.51 -2.80 -39.51
C SER A 251 -29.82 -3.43 -39.96
N ASN A 252 -30.71 -2.56 -40.46
CA ASN A 252 -31.96 -2.76 -41.18
C ASN A 252 -33.19 -3.25 -40.39
#